data_AF-A0A5C7ZTU5-F1
#
_entry.id   AF-A0A5C7ZTU5-F1
#
_cell.length_a   1.000
_cell.length_b   1.000
_cell.length_c   1.000
_cell.angle_alpha   90.00
_cell.angle_beta   90.00
_cell.angle_gamma   90.00
#
_symmetry.space_group_name_H-M   'P 1'
#
loop_
_entity.id
_entity.type
_entity.pdbx_description
1 polymer ?
#
loop_
_entity_poly.entity_id
_entity_poly.type
_entity_poly.pdbx_seq_one_letter_code
_entity_poly.pdbx_strand_id
1 'polypeptide(L)'
;MPVIEVKHPLVKHKIGLMREGDISTKKFRELTAEVARLLTYEACADFELEKVTLAGWAGPVEIDQIKGNKVTVVPILRAALGMLDDVLPL
;
A
#
# COMPACT_ATOMS: atom_id res chain seq x y z
N MET A 1 -6.07 8.24 -19.84
CA MET A 1 -5.47 7.60 -18.64
C MET A 1 -6.00 8.32 -17.42
N PRO A 2 -6.69 7.66 -16.49
CA PRO A 2 -7.10 8.29 -15.25
C PRO A 2 -5.84 8.62 -14.42
N VAL A 3 -5.79 9.83 -13.86
CA VAL A 3 -4.77 10.22 -12.88
C VAL A 3 -5.47 10.26 -11.53
N ILE A 4 -5.04 9.40 -10.62
CA ILE A 4 -5.57 9.33 -9.26
C ILE A 4 -4.62 10.09 -8.34
N GLU A 5 -5.04 11.28 -7.91
CA GLU A 5 -4.30 12.08 -6.94
C GLU A 5 -4.68 11.65 -5.51
N VAL A 6 -3.74 11.05 -4.78
CA VAL A 6 -3.94 10.69 -3.36
C VAL A 6 -3.84 11.94 -2.49
N LYS A 7 -5.00 12.48 -2.08
CA LYS A 7 -5.10 13.75 -1.32
C LYS A 7 -4.99 13.60 0.20
N HIS A 8 -4.66 12.42 0.70
CA HIS A 8 -4.63 12.11 2.14
C HIS A 8 -3.64 13.01 2.92
N PRO A 9 -4.04 13.65 4.05
CA PRO A 9 -3.17 14.55 4.81
C PRO A 9 -1.84 13.94 5.26
N LEU A 10 -1.84 12.65 5.65
CA LEU A 10 -0.60 11.95 6.04
C LEU A 10 0.38 11.81 4.88
N VAL A 11 -0.11 11.55 3.65
CA VAL A 11 0.75 11.45 2.47
C VAL A 11 1.37 12.81 2.16
N LYS A 12 0.56 13.87 2.19
CA LYS A 12 1.04 15.26 2.00
C LYS A 12 2.09 15.66 3.02
N HIS A 13 1.84 15.35 4.30
CA HIS A 13 2.77 15.63 5.39
C HIS A 13 4.11 14.90 5.21
N LYS A 14 4.08 13.59 4.93
CA LYS A 14 5.30 12.78 4.74
C LYS A 14 6.09 13.21 3.50
N ILE A 15 5.42 13.52 2.40
CA ILE A 15 6.07 14.09 1.20
C ILE A 15 6.74 15.43 1.53
N GLY A 16 6.11 16.26 2.36
CA GLY A 16 6.70 17.51 2.85
C GLY A 16 8.00 17.26 3.62
N LEU A 17 8.01 16.29 4.54
CA LEU A 17 9.21 15.90 5.30
C LEU A 17 10.31 15.32 4.40
N MET A 18 9.97 14.56 3.35
CA MET A 18 10.94 14.01 2.40
C MET A 18 11.66 15.10 1.58
N ARG A 19 11.11 16.31 1.49
CA ARG A 19 11.70 17.45 0.76
C ARG A 19 12.66 18.29 1.61
N GLU A 20 12.84 17.93 2.89
CA GLU A 20 13.81 18.56 3.79
C GLU A 20 15.24 18.39 3.23
N GLY A 21 15.98 19.50 3.07
CA GLY A 21 17.29 19.50 2.40
C GLY A 21 18.37 18.68 3.09
N ASP A 22 18.38 18.68 4.42
CA ASP A 22 19.36 17.97 5.26
C ASP A 22 18.85 16.61 5.77
N ILE A 23 17.92 15.98 5.05
CA ILE A 23 17.34 14.70 5.45
C ILE A 23 18.38 13.56 5.39
N SER A 24 18.43 12.76 6.46
CA SER A 24 19.28 11.57 6.47
C SER A 24 18.75 10.47 5.53
N THR A 25 19.65 9.69 4.95
CA THR A 25 19.29 8.56 4.06
C THR A 25 18.43 7.50 4.76
N LYS A 26 18.55 7.37 6.09
CA LYS A 26 17.70 6.51 6.90
C LYS A 26 16.27 7.05 6.95
N LYS A 27 16.11 8.31 7.36
CA LYS A 27 14.79 8.98 7.49
C LYS A 27 14.06 9.05 6.14
N PHE A 28 14.78 9.32 5.05
CA PHE A 28 14.21 9.31 3.71
C PHE A 28 13.65 7.94 3.32
N ARG A 29 14.40 6.86 3.58
CA ARG A 29 13.93 5.49 3.29
C ARG A 29 12.71 5.11 4.12
N GLU A 30 12.71 5.43 5.41
CA GLU A 30 11.57 5.19 6.30
C GLU A 30 10.31 5.93 5.82
N LEU A 31 10.43 7.21 5.45
CA LEU A 31 9.30 7.98 4.91
C LEU A 31 8.81 7.44 3.56
N THR A 32 9.73 7.01 2.69
CA THR A 32 9.38 6.43 1.38
C THR A 32 8.59 5.14 1.56
N ALA A 33 9.04 4.26 2.46
CA ALA A 33 8.35 3.03 2.86
C ALA A 33 6.94 3.30 3.37
N GLU A 34 6.78 4.25 4.29
CA GLU A 34 5.48 4.62 4.83
C GLU A 34 4.53 5.18 3.76
N VAL A 35 5.04 6.02 2.86
CA VAL A 35 4.26 6.53 1.72
C VAL A 35 3.88 5.40 0.77
N ALA A 36 4.80 4.48 0.47
CA ALA A 36 4.53 3.31 -0.37
C ALA A 36 3.36 2.50 0.16
N ARG A 37 3.34 2.19 1.47
CA ARG A 37 2.24 1.45 2.10
C ARG A 37 0.89 2.14 1.98
N LEU A 38 0.86 3.47 2.15
CA LEU A 38 -0.36 4.26 2.00
C LEU A 38 -0.85 4.28 0.55
N LEU A 39 0.08 4.35 -0.42
CA LEU A 39 -0.26 4.29 -1.84
C LEU A 39 -0.76 2.91 -2.25
N THR A 40 -0.17 1.84 -1.72
CA THR A 40 -0.63 0.46 -1.96
C THR A 40 -2.06 0.26 -1.49
N TYR A 41 -2.42 0.79 -0.32
CA TYR A 41 -3.79 0.72 0.18
C TYR A 41 -4.79 1.35 -0.78
N GLU A 42 -4.50 2.56 -1.28
CA GLU A 42 -5.35 3.24 -2.26
C GLU A 42 -5.34 2.53 -3.63
N ALA A 43 -4.21 1.95 -4.02
CA ALA A 43 -4.07 1.23 -5.28
C ALA A 43 -4.83 -0.11 -5.32
N CYS A 44 -5.17 -0.69 -4.17
CA CYS A 44 -5.95 -1.92 -4.05
C CYS A 44 -7.45 -1.68 -3.83
N ALA A 45 -7.92 -0.42 -3.89
CA ALA A 45 -9.30 -0.06 -3.58
C ALA A 45 -10.34 -0.66 -4.55
N ASP A 46 -9.91 -1.07 -5.74
CA ASP A 46 -10.74 -1.65 -6.81
C ASP A 46 -10.68 -3.18 -6.87
N PHE A 47 -10.07 -3.83 -5.88
CA PHE A 47 -9.98 -5.29 -5.84
C PHE A 47 -11.37 -5.94 -5.77
N GLU A 48 -11.60 -6.94 -6.64
CA GLU A 48 -12.84 -7.70 -6.64
C GLU A 48 -12.96 -8.53 -5.35
N LEU A 49 -14.16 -8.57 -4.78
CA LEU A 49 -14.49 -9.38 -3.62
C LEU A 49 -15.41 -10.53 -4.00
N GLU A 50 -15.26 -11.67 -3.35
CA GLU A 50 -16.14 -12.83 -3.43
C GLU A 50 -16.70 -13.18 -2.04
N LYS A 51 -17.96 -13.62 -2.01
CA LYS A 51 -18.60 -14.07 -0.77
C LYS A 51 -18.21 -15.50 -0.47
N VAL A 52 -17.66 -15.71 0.72
CA VAL A 52 -17.27 -17.03 1.21
C VAL A 52 -17.88 -17.26 2.59
N THR A 53 -18.52 -18.41 2.77
CA THR A 53 -18.99 -18.85 4.08
C THR A 53 -17.87 -19.61 4.79
N LEU A 54 -17.50 -19.17 5.99
CA LEU A 54 -16.51 -19.84 6.84
C LEU A 54 -17.08 -20.17 8.21
N ALA A 55 -16.48 -21.16 8.88
CA ALA A 55 -16.81 -21.51 10.24
C ALA A 55 -16.21 -20.45 11.20
N GLY A 56 -17.06 -19.53 11.66
CA GLY A 56 -16.69 -18.56 12.69
C GLY A 56 -16.73 -19.20 14.08
N TRP A 57 -16.13 -18.50 15.06
CA TRP A 57 -16.09 -18.93 16.46
C TRP A 57 -17.49 -19.11 17.08
N ALA A 58 -18.51 -18.46 16.53
CA ALA A 58 -19.91 -18.51 16.97
C ALA A 58 -20.86 -19.15 15.94
N GLY A 59 -20.35 -19.87 14.93
CA GLY A 59 -21.14 -20.46 13.86
C GLY A 59 -20.74 -19.96 12.46
N PRO A 60 -21.44 -20.41 11.39
CA PRO A 60 -21.11 -20.02 10.02
C PRO A 60 -21.31 -18.52 9.80
N VAL A 61 -20.32 -17.87 9.21
CA VAL A 61 -20.33 -16.43 8.89
C VAL A 61 -19.99 -16.26 7.42
N GLU A 62 -20.76 -15.42 6.73
CA GLU A 62 -20.41 -14.94 5.39
C GLU A 62 -19.44 -13.77 5.53
N ILE A 63 -18.31 -13.85 4.82
CA ILE A 63 -17.36 -12.75 4.70
C ILE A 63 -17.13 -12.42 3.23
N ASP A 64 -16.61 -11.22 2.99
CA ASP A 64 -16.06 -10.82 1.70
C ASP A 64 -14.54 -11.10 1.69
N GLN A 65 -14.08 -11.89 0.73
CA GLN A 65 -12.68 -12.23 0.53
C GLN A 65 -12.19 -11.68 -0.81
N ILE A 66 -10.93 -11.26 -0.92
CA ILE A 66 -10.37 -10.80 -2.20
C ILE A 66 -10.34 -11.96 -3.19
N LYS A 67 -10.98 -11.76 -4.35
CA LYS A 67 -11.16 -12.75 -5.39
C LYS A 67 -9.89 -12.90 -6.22
N GLY A 68 -9.20 -14.03 -6.07
CA GLY A 68 -8.06 -14.42 -6.91
C GLY A 68 -6.82 -13.52 -6.75
N ASN A 69 -6.04 -13.72 -5.68
CA ASN A 69 -4.83 -12.94 -5.41
C ASN A 69 -3.62 -13.35 -6.28
N LYS A 70 -3.53 -12.83 -7.50
CA LYS A 70 -2.28 -12.82 -8.29
C LYS A 70 -1.83 -11.39 -8.59
N VAL A 71 -1.56 -10.62 -7.55
CA VAL A 71 -0.96 -9.29 -7.67
C VAL A 71 0.52 -9.43 -7.99
N THR A 72 0.99 -8.73 -9.03
CA THR A 72 2.41 -8.69 -9.39
C THR A 72 2.96 -7.30 -9.12
N VAL A 73 3.98 -7.21 -8.28
CA VAL A 73 4.68 -5.95 -7.95
C VAL A 73 6.00 -5.90 -8.71
N VAL A 74 6.19 -4.89 -9.56
CA VAL A 74 7.40 -4.73 -10.39
C VAL A 74 8.13 -3.44 -10.01
N PRO A 75 9.22 -3.49 -9.24
CA PRO A 75 9.99 -2.31 -8.89
C PRO A 75 10.88 -1.85 -10.06
N ILE A 76 10.91 -0.55 -10.32
CA ILE A 76 11.85 0.05 -11.27
C ILE A 76 13.14 0.44 -10.53
N LEU A 77 14.25 -0.18 -10.92
CA LEU A 77 15.51 -0.03 -10.21
C LEU A 77 16.13 1.37 -10.38
N ARG A 78 16.87 1.88 -9.40
CA ARG A 78 17.23 1.27 -8.09
C ARG A 78 16.36 1.73 -6.92
N ALA A 79 15.78 2.93 -7.02
CA ALA A 79 15.13 3.60 -5.89
C ALA A 79 13.87 2.87 -5.40
N ALA A 80 13.14 2.18 -6.28
CA ALA A 80 11.93 1.46 -5.90
C ALA A 80 12.20 0.21 -5.06
N LEU A 81 13.44 -0.27 -4.98
CA LEU A 81 13.76 -1.45 -4.17
C LEU A 81 13.47 -1.21 -2.69
N GLY A 82 13.73 0.00 -2.19
CA GLY A 82 13.45 0.37 -0.80
C GLY A 82 11.96 0.56 -0.48
N MET A 83 11.07 0.46 -1.48
CA MET A 83 9.62 0.47 -1.30
C MET A 83 9.03 -0.93 -1.31
N LEU A 84 9.75 -1.92 -1.85
CA LEU A 84 9.22 -3.25 -2.12
C LEU A 84 8.86 -3.99 -0.82
N ASP A 85 9.73 -3.90 0.18
CA ASP A 85 9.59 -4.62 1.46
C ASP A 85 8.29 -4.26 2.20
N ASP A 86 7.80 -3.02 2.05
CA ASP A 86 6.59 -2.52 2.70
C ASP A 86 5.32 -2.65 1.84
N VAL A 87 5.47 -2.99 0.56
CA VAL A 87 4.36 -3.22 -0.39
C VAL A 87 3.97 -4.71 -0.44
N LEU A 88 4.94 -5.60 -0.22
CA LEU A 88 4.72 -7.06 -0.22
C LEU A 88 3.78 -7.63 0.87
N PRO A 89 3.58 -7.02 2.05
CA PRO A 89 2.67 -7.53 3.09
C PRO A 89 1.15 -7.48 2.74
N LEU A 90 0.81 -7.49 1.46
CA LEU A 90 -0.56 -7.60 0.93
C LEU A 90 -1.23 -8.93 1.30
#